data_AF-A0A9E7L785-F1
#
_entry.id   AF-A0A9E7L785-F1
#
_cell.length_a   1.000
_cell.length_b   1.000
_cell.length_c   1.000
_cell.angle_alpha   90.00
_cell.angle_beta   90.00
_cell.angle_gamma   90.00
#
_symmetry.space_group_name_H-M   'P 1'
#
loop_
_entity.id
_entity.type
_entity.pdbx_description
1 polymer ?
#
loop_
_entity_poly.entity_id
_entity_poly.type
_entity_poly.pdbx_seq_one_letter_code
_entity_poly.pdbx_strand_id
1 'polypeptide(L)'
;MAGARNMSSLPPRKRSDLEMLVDARSDTLRSFLANLHEVLLGTKLFPLFPVVPLAIAARCFRFGQAWVFSLSLIGLVPLAERMSFLSEQIAYYAGPTVGGLLNATCGNAPELIIALLALHKDKIGVLKWSLLGSTISNLLLVLGTSLFCGGLANLNKERQFDKRQADANLTLLLLASLCHILVLTYCYVVKNDIYMVDAISTLELSRTCSIAMLEDDDIVSDTPVIGFASSFAWLVGMTMLVTILSNYVISTIEAASESWGMSISFISVILLPIVGNATEHAGAVIFAFKNKIDITLGISLGSSAQISLFLVPLTIVVAWIKDIHMDLNFKLLETGTLVLAILITTFTLQDGSWHYMKGLVLLLCYVVIAALFFFYQTPLDHVYVAPVEVNGYR
;
A
#
# COMPACT_ATOMS: atom_id res chain seq x y z
N MET A 1 83.57 31.43 26.80
CA MET A 1 83.36 31.07 28.22
C MET A 1 81.91 30.63 28.38
N ALA A 2 81.73 29.40 28.90
CA ALA A 2 80.58 28.79 29.62
C ALA A 2 79.14 29.30 29.36
N GLY A 3 78.09 28.50 29.16
CA GLY A 3 77.90 27.04 29.19
C GLY A 3 76.41 26.71 29.43
N ALA A 4 75.93 25.59 28.84
CA ALA A 4 74.76 24.75 29.23
C ALA A 4 73.34 25.39 29.25
N ARG A 5 72.21 24.76 28.88
CA ARG A 5 71.80 23.37 28.60
C ARG A 5 70.41 23.38 27.91
N ASN A 6 70.15 22.34 27.12
CA ASN A 6 68.90 21.99 26.43
C ASN A 6 67.64 21.97 27.33
N MET A 7 66.47 22.30 26.75
CA MET A 7 65.21 21.59 27.02
C MET A 7 64.31 21.59 25.78
N SER A 8 63.85 20.38 25.45
CA SER A 8 63.02 19.94 24.32
C SER A 8 61.69 20.68 24.15
N SER A 9 61.40 21.14 22.93
CA SER A 9 60.05 21.52 22.50
C SER A 9 59.28 20.30 21.99
N LEU A 10 58.31 19.79 22.76
CA LEU A 10 57.24 18.95 22.23
C LEU A 10 56.19 19.85 21.52
N PRO A 11 55.68 19.49 20.34
CA PRO A 11 54.62 20.25 19.69
C PRO A 11 53.26 19.98 20.37
N PRO A 12 52.39 20.98 20.57
CA PRO A 12 51.03 20.77 21.04
C PRO A 12 50.16 20.39 19.83
N ARG A 13 50.05 19.10 19.52
CA ARG A 13 49.13 18.62 18.48
C ARG A 13 48.45 17.34 18.96
N LYS A 14 47.29 17.53 19.62
CA LYS A 14 46.30 16.47 19.89
C LYS A 14 44.99 16.96 20.50
N ARG A 15 44.91 18.21 21.01
CA ARG A 15 43.65 18.78 21.55
C ARG A 15 42.71 19.34 20.46
N SER A 16 43.26 19.94 19.39
CA SER A 16 42.45 20.53 18.29
C SER A 16 41.66 19.49 17.49
N ASP A 17 42.24 18.31 17.27
CA ASP A 17 41.61 17.27 16.45
C ASP A 17 40.48 16.55 17.21
N LEU A 18 40.58 16.49 18.54
CA LEU A 18 39.54 15.91 19.39
C LEU A 18 38.33 16.85 19.51
N GLU A 19 38.56 18.16 19.60
CA GLU A 19 37.48 19.17 19.59
C GLU A 19 36.77 19.23 18.23
N MET A 20 37.51 19.15 17.11
CA MET A 20 36.90 19.05 15.77
C MET A 20 36.09 17.76 15.56
N LEU A 21 36.54 16.62 16.10
CA LEU A 21 35.80 15.36 16.03
C LEU A 21 34.55 15.35 16.92
N VAL A 22 34.60 16.05 18.06
CA VAL A 22 33.45 16.19 18.98
C VAL A 22 32.40 17.14 18.40
N ASP A 23 32.80 18.25 17.77
CA ASP A 23 31.88 19.16 17.07
C ASP A 23 31.26 18.50 15.83
N ALA A 24 32.06 17.81 15.00
CA ALA A 24 31.54 17.08 13.85
C ALA A 24 30.54 15.98 14.27
N ARG A 25 30.84 15.23 15.34
CA ARG A 25 29.94 14.21 15.90
C ARG A 25 28.69 14.82 16.53
N SER A 26 28.80 16.01 17.12
CA SER A 26 27.67 16.78 17.67
C SER A 26 26.75 17.27 16.55
N ASP A 27 27.29 17.69 15.41
CA ASP A 27 26.51 18.09 14.24
C ASP A 27 25.87 16.90 13.51
N THR A 28 26.57 15.76 13.39
CA THR A 28 25.95 14.52 12.89
C THR A 28 24.86 14.01 13.84
N LEU A 29 25.07 14.14 15.16
CA LEU A 29 24.07 13.74 16.15
C LEU A 29 22.87 14.70 16.18
N ARG A 30 23.10 16.01 16.06
CA ARG A 30 22.02 17.02 15.96
C ARG A 30 21.21 16.86 14.70
N SER A 31 21.86 16.66 13.55
CA SER A 31 21.16 16.36 12.29
C SER A 31 20.42 15.02 12.36
N PHE A 32 21.01 13.99 12.97
CA PHE A 32 20.31 12.71 13.21
C PHE A 32 19.11 12.88 14.15
N LEU A 33 19.24 13.63 15.25
CA LEU A 33 18.15 13.88 16.20
C LEU A 33 17.05 14.77 15.60
N ALA A 34 17.41 15.75 14.78
CA ALA A 34 16.46 16.56 14.01
C ALA A 34 15.72 15.69 12.99
N ASN A 35 16.43 14.84 12.25
CA ASN A 35 15.83 13.87 11.32
C ASN A 35 14.96 12.84 12.07
N LEU A 36 15.38 12.38 13.25
CA LEU A 36 14.60 11.47 14.09
C LEU A 36 13.30 12.12 14.55
N HIS A 37 13.35 13.39 14.95
CA HIS A 37 12.16 14.16 15.32
C HIS A 37 11.23 14.31 14.12
N GLU A 38 11.74 14.70 12.95
CA GLU A 38 10.92 14.89 11.75
C GLU A 38 10.30 13.55 11.28
N VAL A 39 11.07 12.47 11.33
CA VAL A 39 10.65 11.15 10.83
C VAL A 39 9.78 10.40 11.83
N LEU A 40 9.90 10.58 13.14
CA LEU A 40 9.05 9.86 14.10
C LEU A 40 7.99 10.76 14.75
N LEU A 41 8.36 11.97 15.15
CA LEU A 41 7.52 12.89 15.91
C LEU A 41 6.76 13.89 15.02
N GLY A 42 7.15 14.06 13.75
CA GLY A 42 6.51 14.98 12.80
C GLY A 42 5.12 14.57 12.32
N THR A 43 4.60 13.43 12.77
CA THR A 43 3.34 12.83 12.31
C THR A 43 2.29 12.80 13.42
N LYS A 44 1.03 13.05 13.04
CA LYS A 44 -0.12 12.94 13.97
C LYS A 44 -0.35 11.50 14.44
N LEU A 45 0.24 10.52 13.76
CA LEU A 45 0.22 9.09 14.10
C LEU A 45 1.37 8.71 15.04
N PHE A 46 2.22 9.65 15.47
CA PHE A 46 3.26 9.41 16.48
C PHE A 46 2.79 8.54 17.67
N PRO A 47 1.58 8.73 18.25
CA PRO A 47 1.11 7.92 19.36
C PRO A 47 1.00 6.42 19.08
N LEU A 48 0.95 5.99 17.80
CA LEU A 48 0.90 4.58 17.42
C LEU A 48 2.29 3.94 17.28
N PHE A 49 3.38 4.70 17.19
CA PHE A 49 4.73 4.12 17.07
C PHE A 49 5.11 3.14 18.19
N PRO A 50 4.74 3.37 19.46
CA PRO A 50 4.99 2.40 20.54
C PRO A 50 4.34 1.02 20.30
N VAL A 51 3.34 0.92 19.42
CA VAL A 51 2.71 -0.35 19.07
C VAL A 51 3.65 -1.25 18.25
N VAL A 52 4.59 -0.68 17.48
CA VAL A 52 5.57 -1.44 16.68
C VAL A 52 6.47 -2.32 17.56
N PRO A 53 7.23 -1.79 18.55
CA PRO A 53 8.01 -2.64 19.45
C PRO A 53 7.12 -3.53 20.31
N LEU A 54 5.88 -3.11 20.63
CA LEU A 54 4.93 -3.94 21.36
C LEU A 54 4.49 -5.18 20.57
N ALA A 55 4.26 -5.05 19.26
CA ALA A 55 3.95 -6.17 18.37
C ALA A 55 5.10 -7.18 18.30
N ILE A 56 6.34 -6.68 18.19
CA ILE A 56 7.54 -7.51 18.21
C ILE A 56 7.70 -8.22 19.55
N ALA A 57 7.53 -7.49 20.67
CA ALA A 57 7.58 -8.06 22.01
C ALA A 57 6.49 -9.13 22.21
N ALA A 58 5.25 -8.87 21.79
CA ALA A 58 4.15 -9.83 21.86
C ALA A 58 4.48 -11.13 21.11
N ARG A 59 5.16 -11.05 19.97
CA ARG A 59 5.66 -12.23 19.25
C ARG A 59 6.77 -12.95 20.02
N CYS A 60 7.75 -12.22 20.56
CA CYS A 60 8.85 -12.79 21.35
C CYS A 60 8.36 -13.50 22.61
N PHE A 61 7.37 -12.93 23.30
CA PHE A 61 6.76 -13.50 24.50
C PHE A 61 5.64 -14.53 24.19
N ARG A 62 5.42 -14.87 22.91
CA ARG A 62 4.45 -15.87 22.45
C ARG A 62 3.03 -15.60 22.93
N PHE A 63 2.60 -14.34 22.85
CA PHE A 63 1.21 -13.95 23.10
C PHE A 63 0.26 -14.65 22.10
N GLY A 64 -1.04 -14.64 22.42
CA GLY A 64 -2.07 -15.20 21.54
C GLY A 64 -1.97 -14.63 20.12
N GLN A 65 -2.11 -15.48 19.11
CA GLN A 65 -1.87 -15.10 17.71
C GLN A 65 -2.79 -13.97 17.23
N ALA A 66 -4.03 -13.92 17.71
CA ALA A 66 -4.96 -12.83 17.44
C ALA A 66 -4.45 -11.48 17.97
N TRP A 67 -3.81 -11.45 19.15
CA TRP A 67 -3.20 -10.22 19.68
C TRP A 67 -1.98 -9.78 18.88
N VAL A 68 -1.13 -10.73 18.49
CA VAL A 68 0.02 -10.45 17.61
C VAL A 68 -0.48 -9.89 16.28
N PHE A 69 -1.56 -10.44 15.72
CA PHE A 69 -2.19 -9.94 14.52
C PHE A 69 -2.69 -8.49 14.70
N SER A 70 -3.49 -8.20 15.73
CA SER A 70 -4.00 -6.84 15.99
C SER A 70 -2.89 -5.82 16.18
N LEU A 71 -1.89 -6.14 17.01
CA LEU A 71 -0.78 -5.23 17.30
C LEU A 71 0.07 -4.98 16.05
N SER A 72 0.31 -6.01 15.24
CA SER A 72 1.02 -5.85 13.98
C SER A 72 0.23 -5.00 12.99
N LEU A 73 -1.08 -5.20 12.90
CA LEU A 73 -1.96 -4.42 12.03
C LEU A 73 -1.97 -2.94 12.44
N ILE A 74 -2.14 -2.63 13.73
CA ILE A 74 -2.11 -1.25 14.23
C ILE A 74 -0.71 -0.64 14.06
N GLY A 75 0.35 -1.41 14.29
CA GLY A 75 1.74 -0.96 14.14
C GLY A 75 2.12 -0.64 12.68
N LEU A 76 1.45 -1.23 11.69
CA LEU A 76 1.68 -0.92 10.28
C LEU A 76 1.21 0.47 9.88
N VAL A 77 0.14 1.00 10.51
CA VAL A 77 -0.43 2.33 10.19
C VAL A 77 0.63 3.46 10.23
N PRO A 78 1.36 3.69 11.33
CA PRO A 78 2.38 4.74 11.36
C PRO A 78 3.60 4.44 10.47
N LEU A 79 3.91 3.16 10.22
CA LEU A 79 5.03 2.78 9.37
C LEU A 79 4.75 3.03 7.88
N ALA A 80 3.54 2.67 7.42
CA ALA A 80 3.06 2.96 6.07
C ALA A 80 3.09 4.46 5.78
N GLU A 81 2.68 5.27 6.75
CA GLU A 81 2.65 6.73 6.63
C GLU A 81 4.05 7.34 6.50
N ARG A 82 5.00 6.89 7.30
CA ARG A 82 6.39 7.35 7.15
C ARG A 82 7.06 6.82 5.90
N MET A 83 6.75 5.60 5.50
CA MET A 83 7.28 5.02 4.27
C MET A 83 6.88 5.86 3.04
N SER A 84 5.59 6.23 2.94
CA SER A 84 5.07 7.10 1.88
C SER A 84 5.68 8.50 1.91
N PHE A 85 5.80 9.12 3.09
CA PHE A 85 6.49 10.42 3.22
C PHE A 85 7.95 10.34 2.74
N LEU A 86 8.70 9.31 3.14
CA LEU A 86 10.09 9.14 2.75
C LEU A 86 10.22 8.87 1.25
N SER A 87 9.28 8.17 0.63
CA SER A 87 9.27 7.98 -0.82
C SER A 87 9.05 9.27 -1.59
N GLU A 88 8.18 10.17 -1.12
CA GLU A 88 8.00 11.50 -1.72
C GLU A 88 9.30 12.31 -1.66
N GLN A 89 9.99 12.28 -0.51
CA GLN A 89 11.28 12.97 -0.36
C GLN A 89 12.34 12.44 -1.33
N ILE A 90 12.38 11.13 -1.58
CA ILE A 90 13.34 10.52 -2.50
C ILE A 90 12.94 10.80 -3.96
N ALA A 91 11.65 10.73 -4.29
CA ALA A 91 11.13 11.00 -5.62
C ALA A 91 11.49 12.41 -6.09
N TYR A 92 11.48 13.40 -5.20
CA TYR A 92 11.92 14.77 -5.48
C TYR A 92 13.34 14.82 -6.08
N TYR A 93 14.27 14.04 -5.54
CA TYR A 93 15.67 14.02 -5.99
C TYR A 93 15.90 13.15 -7.23
N ALA A 94 14.96 12.27 -7.57
CA ALA A 94 15.09 11.31 -8.67
C ALA A 94 14.69 11.90 -10.04
N GLY A 95 14.07 13.08 -10.07
CA GLY A 95 13.52 13.71 -11.28
C GLY A 95 12.15 13.14 -11.67
N PRO A 96 11.45 13.73 -12.67
CA PRO A 96 10.04 13.45 -12.93
C PRO A 96 9.73 11.97 -13.21
N THR A 97 10.43 11.35 -14.17
CA THR A 97 10.15 9.97 -14.59
C THR A 97 10.53 8.92 -13.54
N VAL A 98 11.76 9.01 -12.99
CA VAL A 98 12.23 8.03 -11.98
C VAL A 98 11.51 8.27 -10.65
N GLY A 99 11.22 9.53 -10.32
CA GLY A 99 10.43 9.91 -9.15
C GLY A 99 8.99 9.42 -9.25
N GLY A 100 8.36 9.52 -10.42
CA GLY A 100 7.02 8.97 -10.69
C GLY A 100 6.97 7.46 -10.45
N LEU A 101 7.90 6.70 -11.05
CA LEU A 101 7.99 5.25 -10.85
C LEU A 101 8.28 4.87 -9.39
N LEU A 102 9.18 5.60 -8.72
CA LEU A 102 9.52 5.37 -7.33
C LEU A 102 8.33 5.67 -6.42
N ASN A 103 7.56 6.71 -6.72
CA ASN A 103 6.35 7.03 -5.99
C ASN A 103 5.25 5.99 -6.21
N ALA A 104 5.03 5.53 -7.45
CA ALA A 104 4.06 4.47 -7.74
C ALA A 104 4.38 3.15 -6.99
N THR A 105 5.67 2.82 -6.86
CA THR A 105 6.13 1.59 -6.20
C THR A 105 6.18 1.74 -4.68
N CYS A 106 6.83 2.80 -4.17
CA CYS A 106 7.06 3.00 -2.75
C CYS A 106 5.85 3.60 -2.02
N GLY A 107 4.99 4.36 -2.72
CA GLY A 107 3.74 4.87 -2.17
C GLY A 107 2.76 3.76 -1.82
N ASN A 108 2.72 2.70 -2.62
CA ASN A 108 1.92 1.48 -2.39
C ASN A 108 2.75 0.30 -1.86
N ALA A 109 3.91 0.58 -1.26
CA ALA A 109 4.80 -0.47 -0.80
C ALA A 109 4.23 -1.32 0.36
N PRO A 110 3.48 -0.79 1.34
CA PRO A 110 2.85 -1.61 2.35
C PRO A 110 1.98 -2.73 1.75
N GLU A 111 1.17 -2.39 0.76
CA GLU A 111 0.30 -3.30 0.00
C GLU A 111 1.12 -4.32 -0.76
N LEU A 112 2.15 -3.85 -1.51
CA LEU A 112 3.03 -4.72 -2.27
C LEU A 112 3.80 -5.70 -1.36
N ILE A 113 4.30 -5.24 -0.21
CA ILE A 113 5.02 -6.09 0.76
C ILE A 113 4.08 -7.15 1.33
N ILE A 114 2.86 -6.78 1.72
CA ILE A 114 1.84 -7.72 2.20
C ILE A 114 1.54 -8.76 1.10
N ALA A 115 1.34 -8.32 -0.14
CA ALA A 115 1.05 -9.17 -1.28
C ALA A 115 2.21 -10.15 -1.58
N LEU A 116 3.45 -9.67 -1.61
CA LEU A 116 4.64 -10.49 -1.87
C LEU A 116 4.93 -11.49 -0.74
N LEU A 117 4.67 -11.12 0.51
CA LEU A 117 4.78 -12.05 1.64
C LEU A 117 3.67 -13.09 1.66
N ALA A 118 2.45 -12.72 1.26
CA ALA A 118 1.36 -13.66 1.06
C ALA A 118 1.70 -14.64 -0.07
N LEU A 119 2.23 -14.14 -1.19
CA LEU A 119 2.74 -14.98 -2.29
C LEU A 119 3.81 -15.96 -1.81
N HIS A 120 4.77 -15.48 -1.01
CA HIS A 120 5.87 -16.31 -0.53
C HIS A 120 5.45 -17.39 0.47
N LYS A 121 4.26 -17.26 1.06
CA LYS A 121 3.66 -18.25 1.97
C LYS A 121 2.52 -19.03 1.32
N ASP A 122 2.42 -18.98 -0.01
CA ASP A 122 1.40 -19.64 -0.82
C ASP A 122 -0.05 -19.22 -0.48
N LYS A 123 -0.23 -18.05 0.13
CA LYS A 123 -1.55 -17.49 0.50
C LYS A 123 -2.11 -16.62 -0.61
N ILE A 124 -2.34 -17.23 -1.78
CA ILE A 124 -2.79 -16.52 -2.99
C ILE A 124 -4.14 -15.83 -2.79
N GLY A 125 -5.03 -16.44 -2.00
CA GLY A 125 -6.30 -15.82 -1.62
C GLY A 125 -6.10 -14.49 -0.88
N VAL A 126 -5.26 -14.48 0.16
CA VAL A 126 -4.95 -13.27 0.94
C VAL A 126 -4.34 -12.19 0.06
N LEU A 127 -3.42 -12.57 -0.84
CA LEU A 127 -2.83 -11.66 -1.81
C LEU A 127 -3.91 -10.99 -2.67
N LYS A 128 -4.73 -11.79 -3.37
CA LYS A 128 -5.79 -11.28 -4.25
C LYS A 128 -6.78 -10.39 -3.49
N TRP A 129 -7.29 -10.88 -2.36
CA TRP A 129 -8.23 -10.13 -1.54
C TRP A 129 -7.65 -8.81 -1.01
N SER A 130 -6.37 -8.78 -0.63
CA SER A 130 -5.71 -7.56 -0.14
C SER A 130 -5.57 -6.48 -1.22
N LEU A 131 -5.16 -6.84 -2.44
CA LEU A 131 -5.03 -5.88 -3.54
C LEU A 131 -6.40 -5.37 -4.02
N LEU A 132 -7.37 -6.29 -4.16
CA LEU A 132 -8.75 -5.92 -4.52
C LEU A 132 -9.39 -5.02 -3.46
N GLY A 133 -9.21 -5.37 -2.19
CA GLY A 133 -9.70 -4.58 -1.07
C GLY A 133 -9.06 -3.19 -1.02
N SER A 134 -7.77 -3.07 -1.36
CA SER A 134 -7.09 -1.78 -1.45
C SER A 134 -7.67 -0.90 -2.56
N THR A 135 -7.94 -1.43 -3.75
CA THR A 135 -8.66 -0.69 -4.79
C THR A 135 -10.06 -0.27 -4.33
N ILE A 136 -10.86 -1.18 -3.75
CA ILE A 136 -12.21 -0.85 -3.28
C ILE A 136 -12.19 0.19 -2.14
N SER A 137 -11.24 0.06 -1.21
CA SER A 137 -11.04 1.00 -0.11
C SER A 137 -10.73 2.40 -0.65
N ASN A 138 -9.83 2.53 -1.61
CA ASN A 138 -9.49 3.84 -2.18
C ASN A 138 -10.65 4.49 -2.94
N LEU A 139 -11.38 3.70 -3.73
CA LEU A 139 -12.53 4.20 -4.49
C LEU A 139 -13.74 4.57 -3.64
N LEU A 140 -14.05 3.79 -2.59
CA LEU A 140 -15.29 3.96 -1.84
C LEU A 140 -15.07 4.53 -0.45
N LEU A 141 -14.13 4.00 0.33
CA LEU A 141 -13.88 4.43 1.70
C LEU A 141 -13.10 5.75 1.74
N VAL A 142 -11.93 5.81 1.11
CA VAL A 142 -11.05 6.98 1.13
C VAL A 142 -11.70 8.15 0.40
N LEU A 143 -12.13 7.93 -0.84
CA LEU A 143 -12.84 8.97 -1.57
C LEU A 143 -14.17 9.35 -0.88
N GLY A 144 -14.95 8.37 -0.43
CA GLY A 144 -16.23 8.62 0.22
C GLY A 144 -16.12 9.44 1.50
N THR A 145 -15.20 9.08 2.41
CA THR A 145 -14.92 9.87 3.62
C THR A 145 -14.41 11.26 3.28
N SER A 146 -13.53 11.39 2.29
CA SER A 146 -12.97 12.67 1.89
C SER A 146 -14.04 13.61 1.34
N LEU A 147 -14.90 13.13 0.43
CA LEU A 147 -16.02 13.90 -0.10
C LEU A 147 -17.06 14.23 0.98
N PHE A 148 -17.33 13.29 1.90
CA PHE A 148 -18.28 13.50 2.99
C PHE A 148 -17.78 14.56 3.97
N CYS A 149 -16.59 14.36 4.54
CA CYS A 149 -15.98 15.26 5.51
C CYS A 149 -15.63 16.62 4.90
N GLY A 150 -15.02 16.64 3.71
CA GLY A 150 -14.72 17.86 2.98
C GLY A 150 -15.98 18.63 2.59
N GLY A 151 -17.04 17.93 2.18
CA GLY A 151 -18.33 18.52 1.85
C GLY A 151 -19.03 19.11 3.07
N LEU A 152 -18.97 18.44 4.23
CA LEU A 152 -19.53 18.95 5.48
C LEU A 152 -18.76 20.18 6.00
N ALA A 153 -17.45 20.20 5.85
CA ALA A 153 -16.63 21.36 6.19
C ALA A 153 -16.86 22.56 5.26
N ASN A 154 -17.31 22.31 4.04
CA ASN A 154 -17.48 23.31 2.98
C ASN A 154 -18.93 23.37 2.46
N LEU A 155 -19.94 23.20 3.33
CA LEU A 155 -21.38 23.13 3.00
C LEU A 155 -21.88 24.24 2.05
N ASN A 156 -21.29 25.44 2.13
CA ASN A 156 -21.72 26.61 1.36
C ASN A 156 -20.87 26.87 0.11
N LYS A 157 -20.00 25.93 -0.30
CA LYS A 157 -19.09 26.06 -1.43
C LYS A 157 -19.19 24.86 -2.35
N GLU A 158 -20.34 24.71 -3.02
CA GLU A 158 -20.41 23.81 -4.18
C GLU A 158 -19.43 24.33 -5.24
N ARG A 159 -18.41 23.53 -5.54
CA ARG A 159 -17.39 23.89 -6.52
C ARG A 159 -17.20 22.74 -7.48
N GLN A 160 -17.01 23.08 -8.75
CA GLN A 160 -16.59 22.13 -9.76
C GLN A 160 -15.11 21.81 -9.54
N PHE A 161 -14.72 20.57 -9.83
CA PHE A 161 -13.32 20.13 -9.86
C PHE A 161 -12.89 19.92 -11.31
N ASP A 162 -11.58 19.91 -11.59
CA ASP A 162 -11.07 19.59 -12.92
C ASP A 162 -11.20 18.09 -13.18
N LYS A 163 -12.03 17.73 -14.16
CA LYS A 163 -12.31 16.32 -14.48
C LYS A 163 -11.15 15.62 -15.15
N ARG A 164 -10.20 16.32 -15.77
CA ARG A 164 -9.20 15.70 -16.65
C ARG A 164 -8.45 14.55 -15.99
N GLN A 165 -7.91 14.79 -14.79
CA GLN A 165 -7.14 13.78 -14.05
C GLN A 165 -8.05 12.66 -13.52
N ALA A 166 -9.25 12.99 -13.07
CA ALA A 166 -10.21 12.01 -12.58
C ALA A 166 -10.70 11.09 -13.70
N ASP A 167 -11.04 11.65 -14.86
CA ASP A 167 -11.52 10.92 -16.04
C ASP A 167 -10.43 10.00 -16.60
N ALA A 168 -9.17 10.45 -16.63
CA ALA A 168 -8.04 9.62 -17.04
C ALA A 168 -7.91 8.38 -16.14
N ASN A 169 -7.84 8.56 -14.81
CA ASN A 169 -7.72 7.46 -13.86
C ASN A 169 -8.95 6.52 -13.87
N LEU A 170 -10.17 7.08 -13.98
CA LEU A 170 -11.39 6.27 -14.09
C LEU A 170 -11.43 5.45 -15.39
N THR A 171 -10.93 6.00 -16.50
CA THR A 171 -10.84 5.28 -17.78
C THR A 171 -9.86 4.12 -17.68
N LEU A 172 -8.71 4.33 -17.05
CA LEU A 172 -7.74 3.28 -16.79
C LEU A 172 -8.29 2.20 -15.85
N LEU A 173 -9.03 2.58 -14.80
CA LEU A 173 -9.72 1.65 -13.92
C LEU A 173 -10.80 0.84 -14.65
N LEU A 174 -11.55 1.46 -15.57
CA LEU A 174 -12.49 0.75 -16.43
C LEU A 174 -11.77 -0.25 -17.35
N LEU A 175 -10.62 0.12 -17.91
CA LEU A 175 -9.77 -0.79 -18.66
C LEU A 175 -9.29 -1.97 -17.79
N ALA A 176 -8.89 -1.72 -16.54
CA ALA A 176 -8.56 -2.79 -15.60
C ALA A 176 -9.74 -3.71 -15.32
N SER A 177 -10.92 -3.14 -15.10
CA SER A 177 -12.15 -3.90 -14.88
C SER A 177 -12.46 -4.82 -16.08
N LEU A 178 -12.22 -4.36 -17.31
CA LEU A 178 -12.40 -5.15 -18.52
C LEU A 178 -11.48 -6.37 -18.54
N CYS A 179 -10.20 -6.20 -18.17
CA CYS A 179 -9.24 -7.30 -18.07
C CYS A 179 -9.70 -8.36 -17.05
N HIS A 180 -10.17 -7.94 -15.87
CA HIS A 180 -10.71 -8.86 -14.87
C HIS A 180 -11.96 -9.62 -15.36
N ILE A 181 -12.89 -8.92 -16.00
CA ILE A 181 -14.11 -9.54 -16.57
C ILE A 181 -13.76 -10.54 -17.67
N LEU A 182 -12.81 -10.18 -18.56
CA LEU A 182 -12.43 -11.03 -19.68
C LEU A 182 -11.80 -12.34 -19.19
N VAL A 183 -10.88 -12.28 -18.23
CA VAL A 183 -10.27 -13.48 -17.64
C VAL A 183 -11.30 -14.34 -16.91
N LEU A 184 -12.21 -13.72 -16.15
CA LEU A 184 -13.30 -14.44 -15.47
C LEU A 184 -14.21 -15.15 -16.48
N THR A 185 -14.61 -14.45 -17.54
CA THR A 185 -15.49 -14.99 -18.59
C THR A 185 -14.81 -16.12 -19.35
N TYR A 186 -13.52 -15.96 -19.68
CA TYR A 186 -12.73 -17.01 -20.32
C TYR A 186 -12.69 -18.28 -19.45
N CYS A 187 -12.36 -18.15 -18.15
CA CYS A 187 -12.36 -19.27 -17.22
C CYS A 187 -13.74 -19.93 -17.10
N TYR A 188 -14.82 -19.16 -17.15
CA TYR A 188 -16.19 -19.69 -17.08
C TYR A 188 -16.55 -20.48 -18.35
N VAL A 189 -16.20 -19.97 -19.53
CA VAL A 189 -16.45 -20.65 -20.81
C VAL A 189 -15.63 -21.94 -20.90
N VAL A 190 -14.32 -21.89 -20.64
CA VAL A 190 -13.44 -23.07 -20.68
C VAL A 190 -13.88 -24.15 -19.70
N LYS A 191 -14.41 -23.78 -18.53
CA LYS A 191 -14.88 -24.76 -17.53
C LYS A 191 -16.20 -25.44 -17.92
N ASN A 192 -17.01 -24.83 -18.77
CA ASN A 192 -18.33 -25.34 -19.17
C ASN A 192 -18.35 -26.05 -20.53
N ASP A 193 -17.28 -25.94 -21.34
CA ASP A 193 -17.12 -26.69 -22.59
C ASP A 193 -16.03 -27.77 -22.48
N ILE A 194 -16.27 -28.95 -23.05
CA ILE A 194 -15.28 -30.03 -23.21
C ILE A 194 -14.26 -29.60 -24.27
N TYR A 195 -13.34 -28.71 -23.90
CA TYR A 195 -12.10 -28.52 -24.63
C TYR A 195 -10.96 -28.42 -23.61
N MET A 196 -10.02 -29.38 -23.68
CA MET A 196 -8.71 -29.22 -23.06
C MET A 196 -7.95 -28.12 -23.81
N VAL A 197 -8.20 -26.87 -23.42
CA VAL A 197 -7.38 -25.73 -23.78
C VAL A 197 -6.57 -25.37 -22.54
N ASP A 198 -5.27 -25.50 -22.69
CA ASP A 198 -4.27 -25.52 -21.64
C ASP A 198 -4.30 -24.25 -20.76
N ALA A 199 -4.00 -24.39 -19.47
CA ALA A 199 -3.92 -23.30 -18.49
C ALA A 199 -2.93 -22.18 -18.89
N ILE A 200 -2.09 -22.47 -19.89
CA ILE A 200 -1.17 -21.57 -20.59
C ILE A 200 -1.92 -20.38 -21.23
N SER A 201 -3.12 -20.58 -21.76
CA SER A 201 -3.88 -19.56 -22.51
C SER A 201 -4.42 -18.44 -21.62
N THR A 202 -4.88 -18.79 -20.42
CA THR A 202 -5.35 -17.82 -19.39
C THR A 202 -4.19 -16.97 -18.86
N LEU A 203 -3.03 -17.60 -18.72
CA LEU A 203 -1.82 -17.00 -18.18
C LEU A 203 -1.17 -16.03 -19.18
N GLU A 204 -1.18 -16.35 -20.48
CA GLU A 204 -0.71 -15.46 -21.55
C GLU A 204 -1.61 -14.24 -21.76
N LEU A 205 -2.92 -14.40 -21.66
CA LEU A 205 -3.88 -13.28 -21.73
C LEU A 205 -3.67 -12.31 -20.56
N SER A 206 -3.51 -12.84 -19.34
CA SER A 206 -3.20 -12.04 -18.14
C SER A 206 -1.87 -11.26 -18.27
N ARG A 207 -0.85 -11.87 -18.89
CA ARG A 207 0.46 -11.23 -19.13
C ARG A 207 0.39 -10.13 -20.20
N THR A 208 -0.45 -10.31 -21.21
CA THR A 208 -0.61 -9.32 -22.29
C THR A 208 -1.34 -8.07 -21.79
N CYS A 209 -2.41 -8.24 -20.98
CA CYS A 209 -3.10 -7.12 -20.35
C CYS A 209 -2.22 -6.34 -19.38
N SER A 210 -1.34 -7.03 -18.64
CA SER A 210 -0.38 -6.44 -17.71
C SER A 210 0.61 -5.46 -18.36
N ILE A 211 1.01 -5.71 -19.61
CA ILE A 211 1.98 -4.88 -20.34
C ILE A 211 1.31 -3.61 -20.92
N ALA A 212 0.02 -3.67 -21.23
CA ALA A 212 -0.74 -2.56 -21.82
C ALA A 212 -1.12 -1.46 -20.81
N MET A 213 -0.89 -1.69 -19.51
CA MET A 213 -1.41 -0.87 -18.41
C MET A 213 -0.43 0.16 -17.85
N LEU A 214 0.75 0.32 -18.45
CA LEU A 214 1.78 1.24 -17.98
C LEU A 214 1.68 2.59 -18.73
N GLU A 215 0.97 3.56 -18.15
CA GLU A 215 1.10 4.98 -18.48
C GLU A 215 1.20 5.85 -17.23
N ASP A 216 2.02 6.90 -17.34
CA ASP A 216 2.62 7.75 -16.30
C ASP A 216 1.74 9.00 -16.04
N ASP A 217 1.58 9.41 -14.78
CA ASP A 217 0.86 10.64 -14.40
C ASP A 217 1.76 11.49 -13.47
N ASP A 218 2.05 12.72 -13.87
CA ASP A 218 2.95 13.66 -13.20
C ASP A 218 2.39 14.14 -11.85
N ILE A 219 3.16 14.00 -10.76
CA ILE A 219 2.83 14.58 -9.45
C ILE A 219 3.79 15.75 -9.15
N VAL A 220 3.19 16.92 -8.92
CA VAL A 220 3.84 18.13 -8.42
C VAL A 220 4.32 17.88 -6.98
N SER A 221 5.63 17.95 -6.74
CA SER A 221 6.23 17.80 -5.41
C SER A 221 6.60 19.15 -4.79
N ASP A 222 6.23 19.32 -3.51
CA ASP A 222 6.70 20.42 -2.67
C ASP A 222 8.20 20.27 -2.33
N THR A 223 8.80 21.35 -1.80
CA THR A 223 10.22 21.43 -1.47
C THR A 223 10.67 20.34 -0.48
N PRO A 224 11.84 19.69 -0.68
CA PRO A 224 12.30 18.60 0.17
C PRO A 224 12.69 19.11 1.57
N VAL A 225 12.24 18.38 2.58
CA VAL A 225 12.49 18.69 4.00
C VAL A 225 13.76 17.98 4.50
N ILE A 226 14.11 16.83 3.92
CA ILE A 226 15.21 15.96 4.36
C ILE A 226 16.14 15.64 3.19
N GLY A 227 17.46 15.63 3.44
CA GLY A 227 18.46 15.29 2.42
C GLY A 227 18.42 13.83 1.95
N PHE A 228 18.69 13.60 0.66
CA PHE A 228 18.58 12.30 -0.03
C PHE A 228 19.14 11.09 0.73
N ALA A 229 20.38 11.16 1.23
CA ALA A 229 21.02 10.02 1.90
C ALA A 229 20.32 9.63 3.21
N SER A 230 19.78 10.62 3.94
CA SER A 230 19.00 10.39 5.16
C SER A 230 17.64 9.79 4.81
N SER A 231 16.94 10.33 3.82
CA SER A 231 15.64 9.81 3.37
C SER A 231 15.75 8.36 2.91
N PHE A 232 16.80 8.01 2.15
CA PHE A 232 17.05 6.64 1.70
C PHE A 232 17.34 5.68 2.86
N ALA A 233 18.20 6.06 3.81
CA ALA A 233 18.50 5.23 4.97
C ALA A 233 17.26 4.95 5.83
N TRP A 234 16.44 5.99 6.06
CA TRP A 234 15.17 5.86 6.77
C TRP A 234 14.16 5.01 5.98
N LEU A 235 14.09 5.15 4.66
CA LEU A 235 13.18 4.35 3.83
C LEU A 235 13.50 2.87 3.97
N VAL A 236 14.78 2.48 3.89
CA VAL A 236 15.21 1.09 4.08
C VAL A 236 14.85 0.58 5.48
N GLY A 237 15.08 1.39 6.52
CA GLY A 237 14.71 1.04 7.89
C GLY A 237 13.21 0.82 8.07
N MET A 238 12.37 1.72 7.55
CA MET A 238 10.92 1.59 7.60
C MET A 238 10.43 0.39 6.80
N THR A 239 10.98 0.16 5.60
CA THR A 239 10.67 -1.01 4.76
C THR A 239 10.94 -2.32 5.51
N MET A 240 12.05 -2.40 6.24
CA MET A 240 12.39 -3.58 7.05
C MET A 240 11.37 -3.80 8.18
N LEU A 241 10.98 -2.75 8.89
CA LEU A 241 9.97 -2.83 9.96
C LEU A 241 8.59 -3.23 9.41
N VAL A 242 8.16 -2.62 8.29
CA VAL A 242 6.93 -3.00 7.57
C VAL A 242 6.99 -4.48 7.19
N THR A 243 8.11 -4.93 6.62
CA THR A 243 8.28 -6.34 6.25
C THR A 243 8.15 -7.28 7.46
N ILE A 244 8.72 -6.92 8.62
CA ILE A 244 8.61 -7.72 9.85
C ILE A 244 7.16 -7.80 10.33
N LEU A 245 6.46 -6.67 10.44
CA LEU A 245 5.07 -6.63 10.92
C LEU A 245 4.11 -7.29 9.90
N SER A 246 4.26 -7.02 8.61
CA SER A 246 3.50 -7.67 7.54
C SER A 246 3.70 -9.19 7.55
N ASN A 247 4.93 -9.66 7.83
CA ASN A 247 5.19 -11.09 7.98
C ASN A 247 4.41 -11.69 9.16
N TYR A 248 4.30 -10.96 10.28
CA TYR A 248 3.47 -11.37 11.41
C TYR A 248 1.99 -11.42 11.03
N VAL A 249 1.45 -10.35 10.45
CA VAL A 249 0.07 -10.26 9.95
C VAL A 249 -0.28 -11.47 9.09
N ILE A 250 0.52 -11.75 8.05
CA ILE A 250 0.29 -12.89 7.16
C ILE A 250 0.43 -14.22 7.91
N SER A 251 1.33 -14.35 8.88
CA SER A 251 1.50 -15.61 9.63
C SER A 251 0.38 -15.91 10.63
N THR A 252 -0.35 -14.90 11.10
CA THR A 252 -1.36 -15.03 12.16
C THR A 252 -2.78 -14.80 11.66
N ILE A 253 -2.97 -14.58 10.35
CA ILE A 253 -4.28 -14.23 9.78
C ILE A 253 -5.32 -15.35 9.95
N GLU A 254 -4.94 -16.63 9.82
CA GLU A 254 -5.86 -17.76 10.04
C GLU A 254 -6.28 -17.86 11.51
N ALA A 255 -5.32 -17.77 12.43
CA ALA A 255 -5.64 -17.84 13.85
C ALA A 255 -6.46 -16.62 14.33
N ALA A 256 -6.25 -15.45 13.73
CA ALA A 256 -7.10 -14.28 13.96
C ALA A 256 -8.52 -14.51 13.42
N SER A 257 -8.63 -15.07 12.21
CA SER A 257 -9.90 -15.45 11.58
C SER A 257 -10.70 -16.42 12.46
N GLU A 258 -10.08 -17.49 12.93
CA GLU A 258 -10.71 -18.47 13.84
C GLU A 258 -11.10 -17.84 15.19
N SER A 259 -10.20 -17.06 15.79
CA SER A 259 -10.44 -16.44 17.10
C SER A 259 -11.54 -15.38 17.06
N TRP A 260 -11.72 -14.67 15.95
CA TRP A 260 -12.73 -13.62 15.81
C TRP A 260 -14.02 -14.10 15.16
N GLY A 261 -14.04 -15.32 14.61
CA GLY A 261 -15.19 -15.84 13.87
C GLY A 261 -15.46 -15.07 12.57
N MET A 262 -14.41 -14.52 11.96
CA MET A 262 -14.49 -13.68 10.76
C MET A 262 -13.80 -14.37 9.59
N SER A 263 -14.32 -14.26 8.36
CA SER A 263 -13.70 -14.89 7.19
C SER A 263 -12.35 -14.26 6.85
N ILE A 264 -11.40 -15.08 6.36
CA ILE A 264 -10.09 -14.59 5.88
C ILE A 264 -10.30 -13.57 4.75
N SER A 265 -11.31 -13.78 3.89
CA SER A 265 -11.70 -12.84 2.85
C SER A 265 -12.14 -11.50 3.43
N PHE A 266 -12.97 -11.45 4.48
CA PHE A 266 -13.34 -10.18 5.11
C PHE A 266 -12.11 -9.46 5.69
N ILE A 267 -11.26 -10.18 6.43
CA ILE A 267 -10.04 -9.58 7.01
C ILE A 267 -9.16 -9.01 5.89
N SER A 268 -9.02 -9.72 4.78
CA SER A 268 -8.13 -9.34 3.68
C SER A 268 -8.70 -8.23 2.80
N VAL A 269 -10.00 -8.25 2.49
CA VAL A 269 -10.66 -7.23 1.64
C VAL A 269 -10.99 -5.95 2.41
N ILE A 270 -11.29 -6.04 3.71
CA ILE A 270 -11.79 -4.90 4.49
C ILE A 270 -10.77 -4.38 5.49
N LEU A 271 -10.16 -5.25 6.31
CA LEU A 271 -9.31 -4.78 7.41
C LEU A 271 -7.88 -4.43 6.98
N LEU A 272 -7.24 -5.27 6.15
CA LEU A 272 -5.87 -4.99 5.69
C LEU A 272 -5.77 -3.67 4.91
N PRO A 273 -6.69 -3.34 3.97
CA PRO A 273 -6.64 -2.11 3.20
C PRO A 273 -6.83 -0.84 4.02
N ILE A 274 -7.60 -0.91 5.11
CA ILE A 274 -7.76 0.25 6.02
C ILE A 274 -6.41 0.68 6.58
N VAL A 275 -5.53 -0.29 6.86
CA VAL A 275 -4.21 -0.05 7.42
C VAL A 275 -3.17 0.31 6.37
N GLY A 276 -3.14 -0.42 5.24
CA GLY A 276 -2.24 -0.10 4.13
C GLY A 276 -2.47 1.31 3.62
N ASN A 277 -3.73 1.64 3.35
CA ASN A 277 -4.12 2.90 2.73
C ASN A 277 -4.36 4.01 3.77
N ALA A 278 -4.00 3.81 5.04
CA ALA A 278 -4.28 4.77 6.12
C ALA A 278 -3.67 6.16 5.84
N THR A 279 -2.50 6.18 5.22
CA THR A 279 -1.79 7.40 4.81
C THR A 279 -2.56 8.16 3.74
N GLU A 280 -2.95 7.46 2.69
CA GLU A 280 -3.69 8.00 1.56
C GLU A 280 -5.06 8.50 2.04
N HIS A 281 -5.71 7.74 2.92
CA HIS A 281 -6.94 8.11 3.58
C HIS A 281 -6.81 9.42 4.36
N ALA A 282 -5.80 9.52 5.24
CA ALA A 282 -5.56 10.73 6.02
C ALA A 282 -5.23 11.93 5.12
N GLY A 283 -4.37 11.75 4.11
CA GLY A 283 -3.98 12.78 3.16
C GLY A 283 -5.17 13.31 2.35
N ALA A 284 -5.93 12.40 1.74
CA ALA A 284 -7.12 12.72 0.94
C ALA A 284 -8.16 13.50 1.76
N VAL A 285 -8.46 13.05 2.99
CA VAL A 285 -9.41 13.75 3.86
C VAL A 285 -8.90 15.15 4.23
N ILE A 286 -7.62 15.30 4.57
CA ILE A 286 -7.03 16.61 4.91
C ILE A 286 -7.12 17.58 3.72
N PHE A 287 -6.82 17.13 2.50
CA PHE A 287 -6.93 17.97 1.31
C PHE A 287 -8.37 18.33 0.97
N ALA A 288 -9.30 17.40 1.18
CA ALA A 288 -10.73 17.67 1.02
C ALA A 288 -11.22 18.73 2.02
N PHE A 289 -10.81 18.67 3.29
CA PHE A 289 -11.09 19.73 4.29
C PHE A 289 -10.55 21.09 3.84
N LYS A 290 -9.35 21.12 3.24
CA LYS A 290 -8.72 22.31 2.67
C LYS A 290 -9.35 22.77 1.34
N ASN A 291 -10.44 22.15 0.90
CA ASN A 291 -11.11 22.44 -0.36
C ASN A 291 -10.17 22.26 -1.59
N LYS A 292 -9.25 21.29 -1.51
CA LYS A 292 -8.35 20.89 -2.59
C LYS A 292 -8.75 19.50 -3.10
N ILE A 293 -9.91 19.42 -3.73
CA ILE A 293 -10.53 18.14 -4.12
C ILE A 293 -9.81 17.49 -5.30
N ASP A 294 -9.21 18.26 -6.21
CA ASP A 294 -8.42 17.68 -7.32
C ASP A 294 -7.27 16.80 -6.78
N ILE A 295 -6.60 17.25 -5.72
CA ILE A 295 -5.55 16.47 -5.02
C ILE A 295 -6.15 15.22 -4.36
N THR A 296 -7.35 15.34 -3.78
CA THR A 296 -8.05 14.22 -3.13
C THR A 296 -8.40 13.12 -4.14
N LEU A 297 -8.88 13.53 -5.31
CA LEU A 297 -9.20 12.64 -6.42
C LEU A 297 -7.94 12.00 -6.98
N GLY A 298 -6.85 12.76 -7.16
CA GLY A 298 -5.55 12.23 -7.58
C GLY A 298 -5.02 11.16 -6.63
N ILE A 299 -5.05 11.40 -5.31
CA ILE A 299 -4.62 10.43 -4.30
C ILE A 299 -5.46 9.15 -4.39
N SER A 300 -6.80 9.27 -4.40
CA SER A 300 -7.70 8.12 -4.29
C SER A 300 -7.76 7.31 -5.60
N LEU A 301 -8.01 8.00 -6.72
CA LEU A 301 -8.17 7.36 -8.03
C LEU A 301 -6.82 6.93 -8.61
N GLY A 302 -5.77 7.74 -8.43
CA GLY A 302 -4.42 7.42 -8.89
C GLY A 302 -3.85 6.21 -8.18
N SER A 303 -3.97 6.12 -6.84
CA SER A 303 -3.56 4.93 -6.10
C SER A 303 -4.35 3.68 -6.53
N SER A 304 -5.68 3.80 -6.68
CA SER A 304 -6.52 2.72 -7.19
C SER A 304 -6.05 2.21 -8.56
N ALA A 305 -5.76 3.14 -9.48
CA ALA A 305 -5.26 2.84 -10.81
C ALA A 305 -3.89 2.15 -10.72
N GLN A 306 -2.94 2.68 -9.95
CA GLN A 306 -1.61 2.07 -9.74
C GLN A 306 -1.73 0.64 -9.18
N ILE A 307 -2.61 0.41 -8.22
CA ILE A 307 -2.79 -0.94 -7.65
C ILE A 307 -3.29 -1.90 -8.73
N SER A 308 -4.34 -1.52 -9.47
CA SER A 308 -4.96 -2.38 -10.48
C SER A 308 -4.10 -2.60 -11.73
N LEU A 309 -3.35 -1.57 -12.16
CA LEU A 309 -2.62 -1.51 -13.43
C LEU A 309 -1.14 -1.87 -13.31
N PHE A 310 -0.57 -1.75 -12.12
CA PHE A 310 0.84 -2.01 -11.88
C PHE A 310 1.06 -3.09 -10.83
N LEU A 311 0.53 -2.96 -9.61
CA LEU A 311 0.80 -3.92 -8.53
C LEU A 311 0.24 -5.31 -8.82
N VAL A 312 -1.03 -5.41 -9.25
CA VAL A 312 -1.66 -6.69 -9.58
C VAL A 312 -0.87 -7.41 -10.68
N PRO A 313 -0.61 -6.79 -11.85
CA PRO A 313 0.31 -7.31 -12.86
C PRO A 313 1.69 -7.74 -12.34
N LEU A 314 2.34 -6.88 -11.55
CA LEU A 314 3.66 -7.15 -11.00
C LEU A 314 3.66 -8.42 -10.14
N THR A 315 2.66 -8.60 -9.29
CA THR A 315 2.56 -9.80 -8.45
C THR A 315 2.37 -11.08 -9.25
N ILE A 316 1.67 -11.04 -10.39
CA ILE A 316 1.53 -12.17 -11.31
C ILE A 316 2.88 -12.51 -11.96
N VAL A 317 3.64 -11.49 -12.39
CA VAL A 317 4.99 -11.68 -12.94
C VAL A 317 5.93 -12.28 -11.89
N VAL A 318 5.89 -11.78 -10.65
CA VAL A 318 6.72 -12.34 -9.56
C VAL A 318 6.31 -13.78 -9.23
N ALA A 319 5.02 -14.09 -9.24
CA ALA A 319 4.53 -15.45 -9.05
C ALA A 319 5.04 -16.38 -10.15
N TRP A 320 5.03 -15.92 -11.40
CA TRP A 320 5.58 -16.68 -12.53
C TRP A 320 7.08 -16.96 -12.37
N ILE A 321 7.87 -15.98 -11.96
CA ILE A 321 9.32 -16.16 -11.71
C ILE A 321 9.56 -17.19 -10.60
N LYS A 322 8.65 -17.26 -9.61
CA LYS A 322 8.71 -18.21 -8.50
C LYS A 322 8.07 -19.57 -8.78
N ASP A 323 7.59 -19.80 -10.00
CA ASP A 323 6.85 -21.02 -10.38
C ASP A 323 5.60 -21.27 -9.54
N ILE A 324 4.94 -20.19 -9.09
CA ILE A 324 3.68 -20.23 -8.35
C ILE A 324 2.54 -19.90 -9.31
N HIS A 325 1.53 -20.76 -9.37
CA HIS A 325 0.33 -20.54 -10.20
C HIS A 325 -0.56 -19.45 -9.60
N MET A 326 -0.34 -18.20 -10.02
CA MET A 326 -1.22 -17.06 -9.76
C MET A 326 -1.81 -16.54 -11.07
N ASP A 327 -3.13 -16.34 -11.08
CA ASP A 327 -3.86 -15.79 -12.21
C ASP A 327 -4.69 -14.54 -11.81
N LEU A 328 -5.27 -13.87 -12.80
CA LEU A 328 -6.20 -12.75 -12.62
C LEU A 328 -7.65 -13.21 -12.36
N ASN A 329 -7.89 -14.48 -12.03
CA ASN A 329 -9.23 -14.97 -11.71
C ASN A 329 -9.55 -14.73 -10.24
N PHE A 330 -10.28 -13.66 -9.95
CA PHE A 330 -10.66 -13.30 -8.58
C PHE A 330 -11.95 -13.99 -8.13
N LYS A 331 -12.62 -14.77 -9.00
CA LYS A 331 -13.99 -15.30 -8.86
C LYS A 331 -15.07 -14.20 -9.02
N LEU A 332 -16.32 -14.66 -9.10
CA LEU A 332 -17.46 -13.83 -9.50
C LEU A 332 -17.78 -12.72 -8.48
N LEU A 333 -17.74 -13.03 -7.18
CA LEU A 333 -18.11 -12.08 -6.13
C LEU A 333 -17.11 -10.92 -6.06
N GLU A 334 -15.83 -11.27 -6.04
CA GLU A 334 -14.71 -10.34 -6.00
C GLU A 334 -14.66 -9.48 -7.26
N THR A 335 -14.63 -10.08 -8.46
CA THR A 335 -14.65 -9.31 -9.71
C THR A 335 -15.90 -8.43 -9.82
N GLY A 336 -17.07 -8.96 -9.44
CA GLY A 336 -18.32 -8.21 -9.48
C GLY A 336 -18.34 -7.01 -8.55
N THR A 337 -17.82 -7.15 -7.32
CA THR A 337 -17.71 -6.04 -6.36
C THR A 337 -16.72 -4.98 -6.79
N LEU A 338 -15.56 -5.37 -7.37
CA LEU A 338 -14.59 -4.44 -7.93
C LEU A 338 -15.17 -3.62 -9.09
N VAL A 339 -15.79 -4.29 -10.06
CA VAL A 339 -16.42 -3.64 -11.23
C VAL A 339 -17.52 -2.68 -10.77
N LEU A 340 -18.36 -3.11 -9.82
CA LEU A 340 -19.44 -2.27 -9.30
C LEU A 340 -18.89 -1.05 -8.55
N ALA A 341 -17.83 -1.19 -7.76
CA ALA A 341 -17.18 -0.08 -7.09
C ALA A 341 -16.63 0.96 -8.08
N ILE A 342 -15.98 0.51 -9.15
CA ILE A 342 -15.47 1.38 -10.23
C ILE A 342 -16.64 2.10 -10.90
N LEU A 343 -17.69 1.38 -11.30
CA LEU A 343 -18.85 1.97 -11.96
C LEU A 343 -19.56 3.01 -11.09
N ILE A 344 -19.84 2.69 -9.82
CA ILE A 344 -20.48 3.62 -8.89
C ILE A 344 -19.62 4.88 -8.73
N THR A 345 -18.31 4.73 -8.63
CA THR A 345 -17.38 5.87 -8.51
C THR A 345 -17.39 6.72 -9.78
N THR A 346 -17.33 6.10 -10.97
CA THR A 346 -17.42 6.80 -12.26
C THR A 346 -18.71 7.60 -12.37
N PHE A 347 -19.87 6.99 -12.10
CA PHE A 347 -21.15 7.69 -12.18
C PHE A 347 -21.29 8.80 -11.13
N THR A 348 -20.70 8.61 -9.94
CA THR A 348 -20.72 9.63 -8.87
C THR A 348 -19.91 10.87 -9.25
N LEU A 349 -18.85 10.71 -10.03
CA LEU A 349 -17.94 11.80 -10.41
C LEU A 349 -18.24 12.41 -11.79
N GLN A 350 -19.06 11.75 -12.62
CA GLN A 350 -19.31 12.09 -14.03
C GLN A 350 -19.73 13.56 -14.25
N ASP A 351 -20.51 14.11 -13.34
CA ASP A 351 -21.07 15.47 -13.39
C ASP A 351 -20.08 16.55 -12.93
N GLY A 352 -18.94 16.21 -12.32
CA GLY A 352 -17.85 17.15 -11.99
C GLY A 352 -18.07 18.04 -10.80
N SER A 353 -19.18 17.82 -10.11
CA SER A 353 -19.49 18.43 -8.82
C SER A 353 -19.11 17.48 -7.70
N TRP A 354 -18.70 18.03 -6.57
CA TRP A 354 -18.48 17.27 -5.35
C TRP A 354 -19.30 17.88 -4.22
N HIS A 355 -19.91 17.03 -3.40
CA HIS A 355 -20.67 17.42 -2.22
C HIS A 355 -20.78 16.24 -1.24
N TYR A 356 -21.14 16.51 0.01
CA TYR A 356 -21.12 15.51 1.08
C TYR A 356 -22.03 14.30 0.79
N MET A 357 -23.16 14.49 0.10
CA MET A 357 -24.07 13.39 -0.26
C MET A 357 -23.41 12.36 -1.20
N LYS A 358 -22.56 12.78 -2.14
CA LYS A 358 -21.79 11.84 -2.99
C LYS A 358 -20.85 11.00 -2.14
N GLY A 359 -20.17 11.64 -1.18
CA GLY A 359 -19.32 10.94 -0.22
C GLY A 359 -20.10 9.93 0.62
N LEU A 360 -21.29 10.31 1.11
CA LEU A 360 -22.16 9.43 1.87
C LEU A 360 -22.58 8.19 1.06
N VAL A 361 -22.95 8.36 -0.21
CA VAL A 361 -23.32 7.23 -1.09
C VAL A 361 -22.16 6.25 -1.23
N LEU A 362 -20.94 6.74 -1.52
CA LEU A 362 -19.75 5.88 -1.63
C LEU A 362 -19.46 5.12 -0.32
N LEU A 363 -19.60 5.79 0.83
CA LEU A 363 -19.44 5.14 2.14
C LEU A 363 -20.47 4.06 2.40
N LEU A 364 -21.74 4.31 2.07
CA LEU A 364 -22.80 3.31 2.22
C LEU A 364 -22.54 2.11 1.30
N CYS A 365 -22.07 2.33 0.08
CA CYS A 365 -21.65 1.25 -0.83
C CYS A 365 -20.51 0.42 -0.23
N TYR A 366 -19.50 1.07 0.37
CA TYR A 366 -18.40 0.36 1.07
C TYR A 366 -18.92 -0.50 2.22
N VAL A 367 -19.84 0.03 3.05
CA VAL A 367 -20.43 -0.72 4.18
C VAL A 367 -21.23 -1.93 3.68
N VAL A 368 -21.98 -1.79 2.58
CA VAL A 368 -22.72 -2.90 1.98
C VAL A 368 -21.76 -3.99 1.47
N ILE A 369 -20.67 -3.61 0.79
CA ILE A 369 -19.64 -4.56 0.35
C ILE A 369 -18.96 -5.23 1.55
N ALA A 370 -18.64 -4.47 2.61
CA ALA A 370 -18.07 -5.03 3.83
C ALA A 370 -19.00 -6.07 4.47
N ALA A 371 -20.31 -5.77 4.57
CA ALA A 371 -21.30 -6.71 5.08
C ALA A 371 -21.38 -7.97 4.21
N LEU A 372 -21.32 -7.82 2.88
CA LEU A 372 -21.31 -8.94 1.94
C LEU A 372 -20.12 -9.88 2.20
N PHE A 373 -18.90 -9.36 2.33
CA PHE A 373 -17.71 -10.16 2.64
C PHE A 373 -17.72 -10.73 4.07
N PHE A 374 -18.41 -10.08 5.01
CA PHE A 374 -18.53 -10.54 6.39
C PHE A 374 -19.39 -11.81 6.48
N PHE A 375 -20.53 -11.81 5.77
CA PHE A 375 -21.42 -12.97 5.71
C PHE A 375 -20.96 -14.04 4.71
N TYR A 376 -20.11 -13.68 3.75
CA TYR A 376 -19.51 -14.64 2.84
C TYR A 376 -18.46 -15.50 3.56
N GLN A 377 -18.86 -16.73 3.90
CA GLN A 377 -17.96 -17.75 4.40
C GLN A 377 -17.36 -18.53 3.23
N THR A 378 -16.09 -18.31 2.96
CA THR A 378 -15.32 -19.19 2.08
C THR A 378 -14.97 -20.48 2.84
N PRO A 379 -15.31 -21.68 2.32
CA PRO A 379 -14.75 -22.91 2.86
C PRO A 379 -13.22 -22.90 2.71
N LEU A 380 -12.52 -23.40 3.73
CA LEU A 380 -11.05 -23.41 3.87
C LEU A 380 -10.31 -24.20 2.76
N ASP A 381 -11.03 -24.96 1.93
CA ASP A 381 -10.48 -25.84 0.88
C ASP A 381 -9.82 -25.10 -0.30
N HIS A 382 -9.90 -23.77 -0.34
CA HIS A 382 -9.29 -22.95 -1.40
C HIS A 382 -7.99 -22.24 -0.99
N VAL A 383 -7.47 -22.49 0.21
CA VAL A 383 -6.18 -21.94 0.67
C VAL A 383 -5.00 -22.80 0.21
N TYR A 384 -5.23 -24.06 -0.19
CA TYR A 384 -4.19 -24.96 -0.66
C TYR A 384 -4.36 -25.28 -2.15
N VAL A 385 -3.28 -25.12 -2.91
CA VAL A 385 -3.13 -25.82 -4.19
C VAL A 385 -2.98 -27.30 -3.83
N ALA A 386 -3.93 -28.15 -4.23
CA ALA A 386 -3.75 -29.59 -4.10
C ALA A 386 -2.48 -29.98 -4.89
N PRO A 387 -1.55 -30.77 -4.33
CA PRO A 387 -0.41 -31.26 -5.09
C PRO A 387 -0.96 -32.05 -6.29
N VAL A 388 -0.50 -31.69 -7.48
CA VAL A 388 -0.79 -32.45 -8.70
C VAL A 388 -0.25 -33.86 -8.46
N GLU A 389 -1.14 -34.84 -8.27
CA GLU A 389 -0.77 -36.24 -8.38
C GLU A 389 -0.26 -36.45 -9.81
N VAL A 390 1.07 -36.52 -9.95
CA VAL A 390 1.71 -37.02 -11.16
C VAL A 390 1.35 -38.49 -11.24
N ASN A 391 0.19 -38.77 -11.85
CA ASN A 391 -0.18 -40.10 -12.24
C ASN A 391 0.87 -40.58 -13.25
N GLY A 392 1.77 -41.43 -12.75
CA GLY A 392 2.75 -42.14 -13.55
C GLY A 392 2.03 -42.93 -14.64
N TYR A 393 2.14 -42.47 -15.87
CA TYR A 393 1.97 -43.32 -17.03
C TYR A 393 3.31 -44.02 -17.30
N ARG A 394 3.23 -45.35 -17.20
CA ARG A 394 4.17 -46.43 -17.56
C ARG A 394 5.44 -46.06 -18.32
#